data_AF-A0A7T0E097-F1
#
_entry.id   AF-A0A7T0E097-F1
#
_cell.length_a   1.000
_cell.length_b   1.000
_cell.length_c   1.000
_cell.angle_alpha   90.00
_cell.angle_beta   90.00
_cell.angle_gamma   90.00
#
_symmetry.space_group_name_H-M   'P 1'
#
loop_
_entity.id
_entity.type
_entity.pdbx_description
1 polymer ?
#
loop_
_entity_poly.entity_id
_entity_poly.type
_entity_poly.pdbx_seq_one_letter_code
_entity_poly.pdbx_strand_id
1 'polypeptide(L)' 'MGGGFHETFEKPKQKSFEDAAKPLIKWLNESANPHASVIVDCTSAVLYTGEIAVNTKEFLKD' A
#
# COMPACT_ATOMS: atom_id res chain seq x y z
N MET A 1 -4.45 35.58 -21.58
CA MET A 1 -5.05 34.31 -22.04
C MET A 1 -3.98 33.24 -21.93
N GLY A 2 -4.27 32.13 -21.23
CA GLY A 2 -3.30 31.04 -21.02
C GLY A 2 -3.13 30.62 -19.55
N GLY A 3 -4.21 30.55 -18.78
CA GLY A 3 -4.20 29.80 -17.52
C GLY A 3 -4.38 28.32 -17.84
N GLY A 4 -3.31 27.54 -17.75
CA GLY A 4 -3.32 26.11 -18.01
C GLY A 4 -4.31 25.40 -17.09
N PHE A 5 -5.26 24.70 -17.70
CA PHE A 5 -6.06 23.69 -17.02
C PHE A 5 -5.11 22.57 -16.58
N HIS A 6 -4.67 22.58 -15.33
CA HIS A 6 -4.11 21.39 -14.70
C HIS A 6 -5.29 20.50 -14.30
N GLU A 7 -5.78 19.77 -15.28
CA GLU A 7 -6.86 18.82 -15.16
C GLU A 7 -6.46 17.72 -14.16
N THR A 8 -7.00 17.79 -12.94
CA THR A 8 -6.68 16.85 -11.86
C THR A 8 -7.43 15.53 -12.08
N PHE A 9 -7.05 14.77 -13.10
CA PHE A 9 -7.65 13.47 -13.47
C PHE A 9 -7.25 12.30 -12.55
N GLU A 10 -6.51 12.55 -11.47
CA GLU A 10 -5.92 11.50 -10.61
C GLU A 10 -6.75 11.14 -9.36
N LYS A 11 -7.73 11.97 -8.98
CA LYS A 11 -8.54 11.77 -7.76
C LYS A 11 -9.47 10.54 -7.76
N PRO A 12 -10.13 10.12 -8.86
CA PRO A 12 -11.07 9.00 -8.79
C PRO A 12 -10.37 7.64 -8.65
N LYS A 13 -9.18 7.47 -9.25
CA LYS A 13 -8.39 6.24 -9.15
C LYS A 13 -7.84 6.02 -7.75
N GLN A 14 -7.36 7.08 -7.10
CA GLN A 14 -6.87 7.01 -5.73
C GLN A 14 -7.99 6.57 -4.78
N LYS A 15 -9.17 7.19 -4.86
CA LYS A 15 -10.32 6.84 -4.01
C LYS A 15 -10.80 5.40 -4.26
N SER A 16 -10.86 4.95 -5.51
CA SER A 16 -11.24 3.58 -5.86
C SER A 16 -10.22 2.55 -5.37
N PHE A 17 -8.93 2.87 -5.40
CA PHE A 17 -7.88 2.01 -4.86
C PHE A 17 -7.94 1.94 -3.33
N GLU A 18 -8.14 3.07 -2.65
CA GLU A 18 -8.32 3.11 -1.21
C GLU A 18 -9.52 2.30 -0.75
N ASP A 19 -10.64 2.37 -1.48
CA ASP A 19 -11.85 1.59 -1.18
C ASP A 19 -11.61 0.08 -1.30
N ALA A 20 -10.83 -0.36 -2.30
CA ALA A 20 -10.41 -1.75 -2.45
C ALA A 20 -9.34 -2.19 -1.42
N ALA A 21 -8.44 -1.29 -1.03
CA ALA A 21 -7.34 -1.58 -0.11
C ALA A 21 -7.80 -1.63 1.36
N LYS A 22 -8.77 -0.79 1.77
CA LYS A 22 -9.31 -0.77 3.14
C LYS A 22 -9.78 -2.12 3.68
N PRO A 23 -10.62 -2.91 2.98
CA PRO A 23 -11.03 -4.22 3.46
C PRO A 23 -9.85 -5.20 3.52
N LEU A 24 -8.89 -5.12 2.59
CA LEU A 24 -7.69 -5.95 2.61
C LEU A 24 -6.80 -5.62 3.82
N ILE A 25 -6.58 -4.33 4.13
CA ILE A 25 -5.82 -3.87 5.29
C ILE A 25 -6.52 -4.27 6.59
N LYS A 26 -7.86 -4.16 6.65
CA LYS A 26 -8.64 -4.60 7.81
C LYS A 26 -8.47 -6.10 8.04
N TRP A 27 -8.63 -6.91 6.99
CA TRP A 27 -8.41 -8.35 7.07
C TRP A 27 -6.99 -8.69 7.51
N LEU A 28 -5.97 -7.97 7.04
CA LEU A 28 -4.58 -8.15 7.46
C LEU A 28 -4.37 -7.84 8.95
N ASN A 29 -5.03 -6.80 9.47
CA ASN A 29 -4.96 -6.48 10.90
C ASN A 29 -5.65 -7.53 11.78
N GLU A 30 -6.75 -8.12 11.30
CA GLU A 30 -7.53 -9.10 12.08
C GLU A 30 -6.98 -10.53 11.95
N SER A 31 -6.42 -10.89 10.79
CA SER A 31 -6.06 -12.27 10.43
C SER A 31 -4.56 -12.52 10.31
N ALA A 32 -3.73 -11.47 10.17
CA ALA A 32 -2.29 -11.61 9.95
C ALA A 32 -1.46 -10.83 10.99
N ASN A 33 -0.15 -11.10 10.99
CA ASN A 33 0.79 -10.45 11.89
C ASN A 33 0.99 -8.97 11.50
N PRO A 34 1.30 -8.07 12.45
CA PRO A 34 1.57 -6.65 12.17
C PRO A 34 2.76 -6.40 11.24
N HIS A 35 3.58 -7.42 11.00
CA HIS A 35 4.69 -7.41 10.03
C HIS A 35 4.35 -8.08 8.70
N ALA A 36 3.07 -8.35 8.43
CA ALA A 36 2.63 -8.94 7.18
C ALA A 36 2.52 -7.88 6.07
N SER A 37 2.99 -8.22 4.88
CA SER A 37 2.84 -7.43 3.66
C SER A 37 2.12 -8.26 2.61
N VAL A 38 1.24 -7.64 1.81
CA VAL A 38 0.55 -8.30 0.70
C VAL A 38 0.89 -7.60 -0.60
N ILE A 39 1.24 -8.40 -1.60
CA ILE A 39 1.38 -7.94 -2.98
C ILE A 39 0.23 -8.53 -3.78
N VAL A 40 -0.55 -7.67 -4.43
CA VAL A 40 -1.68 -8.05 -5.28
C VAL A 40 -1.34 -7.73 -6.73
N ASP A 41 -1.30 -8.76 -7.55
CA ASP A 41 -1.28 -8.69 -9.01
C ASP A 41 -2.71 -8.88 -9.56
N CYS A 42 -2.94 -8.54 -10.83
CA CYS A 42 -4.22 -8.74 -11.52
C CYS A 42 -4.77 -10.17 -11.42
N THR A 43 -3.91 -11.16 -11.14
CA THR A 43 -4.27 -12.59 -11.13
C THR A 43 -3.99 -13.30 -9.81
N SER A 44 -3.25 -12.68 -8.88
CA SER A 44 -2.81 -13.35 -7.66
C SER A 44 -2.63 -12.37 -6.50
N ALA A 45 -2.77 -12.87 -5.27
CA ALA A 45 -2.44 -12.13 -4.06
C ALA A 45 -1.51 -12.99 -3.20
N VAL A 46 -0.33 -12.47 -2.89
CA VAL A 46 0.68 -13.18 -2.10
C VAL A 46 0.86 -12.48 -0.76
N LEU A 47 0.62 -13.22 0.32
CA LEU A 47 0.84 -12.79 1.69
C LEU A 47 2.26 -13.16 2.13
N TYR A 48 3.07 -12.13 2.39
CA TYR A 48 4.39 -12.25 2.98
C TYR A 48 4.28 -11.97 4.47
N THR A 49 4.28 -13.03 5.28
CA THR A 49 4.50 -12.89 6.72
C THR A 49 6.00 -12.78 6.93
N GLY A 50 6.49 -11.61 7.35
CA GLY A 50 7.93 -11.42 7.56
C GLY A 50 8.49 -12.46 8.54
N GLU A 51 9.22 -13.45 8.03
CA GLU A 51 9.84 -14.50 8.84
C GLU A 51 11.06 -13.97 9.61
N ILE A 52 11.77 -12.99 9.04
CA ILE A 52 12.91 -12.31 9.67
C ILE A 52 12.88 -10.83 9.26
N ALA A 53 12.76 -9.93 10.24
CA ALA A 53 12.86 -8.49 10.03
C ALA A 53 13.97 -7.94 10.94
N VAL A 54 15.03 -7.39 10.34
CA VAL A 54 16.11 -6.71 11.08
C VAL A 54 15.96 -5.21 10.84
N ASN A 55 15.62 -4.47 11.90
CA ASN A 55 15.48 -3.02 11.82
C ASN A 55 16.86 -2.35 11.89
N THR A 56 17.50 -2.16 10.74
CA THR A 56 18.85 -1.56 10.65
C THR A 56 18.81 -0.02 10.63
N LYS A 57 17.91 0.62 11.40
CA LYS A 57 17.88 2.10 11.52
C LYS A 57 19.20 2.65 12.08
N GLU A 58 19.92 1.84 12.85
CA GLU A 58 21.26 2.13 13.36
C GLU A 58 22.34 2.28 12.28
N PHE A 59 22.09 1.84 11.04
CA PHE A 59 23.04 1.96 9.92
C PHE A 59 22.71 3.11 8.95
N LEU A 60 21.62 3.86 9.19
CA LEU A 60 21.28 5.03 8.38
C LEU A 60 22.27 6.17 8.73
N LYS A 61 23.10 6.57 7.77
CA LYS A 61 23.84 7.84 7.86
C LYS A 61 22.88 9.00 7.59
N ASP A 62 22.95 10.03 8.44
CA ASP A 62 22.24 11.31 8.32
C ASP A 62 22.46 11.96 6.94
#